data_AF-A0A6J4XZ60-F1
#
_entry.id   AF-A0A6J4XZ60-F1
#
_cell.length_a   1.000
_cell.length_b   1.000
_cell.length_c   1.000
_cell.angle_alpha   90.00
_cell.angle_beta   90.00
_cell.angle_gamma   90.00
#
_symmetry.space_group_name_H-M   'P 1'
#
loop_
_entity.id
_entity.type
_entity.pdbx_description
1 polymer ?
#
loop_
_entity_poly.entity_id
_entity_poly.type
_entity_poly.pdbx_seq_one_letter_code
_entity_poly.pdbx_strand_id
1 'polypeptide(L)'
;MKIPKIPLIPKPQSDEAEKAIGYKWNDDAGKRHQLGGEPEWIQEEDWPFCSCKKKMTFYAQLDSIGDDYDLADCGLIYIFVCFDCFETKSILQGH
;
A
#
# COMPACT_ATOMS: atom_id res chain seq x y z
N MET A 1 11.72 13.70 0.13
CA MET A 1 10.48 14.52 0.24
C MET A 1 9.52 13.76 1.15
N LYS A 2 8.65 14.43 1.90
CA LYS A 2 7.58 13.76 2.67
C LYS A 2 6.23 14.24 2.16
N ILE A 3 5.43 13.30 1.67
CA ILE A 3 4.04 13.55 1.25
C ILE A 3 3.18 13.41 2.51
N PRO A 4 2.20 14.31 2.77
CA PRO A 4 1.29 14.14 3.90
C PRO A 4 0.48 12.83 3.76
N LYS A 5 0.10 12.21 4.88
CA LYS A 5 -0.77 11.03 4.88
C LYS A 5 -2.15 11.43 4.38
N ILE A 6 -2.62 10.75 3.32
CA ILE A 6 -3.93 10.93 2.73
C ILE A 6 -4.56 9.53 2.62
N PRO A 7 -5.50 9.18 3.52
CA PRO A 7 -6.21 7.90 3.43
C PRO A 7 -6.93 7.76 2.08
N LEU A 8 -6.85 6.57 1.49
CA LEU A 8 -7.64 6.22 0.32
C LEU A 8 -8.80 5.32 0.74
N ILE A 9 -10.02 5.77 0.51
CA ILE A 9 -11.23 5.04 0.88
C ILE A 9 -11.80 4.41 -0.40
N PRO A 10 -11.82 3.08 -0.54
CA PRO A 10 -12.48 2.41 -1.65
C PRO A 10 -13.95 2.86 -1.76
N LYS A 11 -14.36 3.23 -2.97
CA LYS A 11 -15.73 3.64 -3.28
C LYS A 11 -16.25 2.77 -4.42
N PRO A 12 -16.73 1.54 -4.13
CA PRO A 12 -17.25 0.64 -5.16
C PRO A 12 -18.43 1.27 -5.91
N GLN A 13 -18.58 0.90 -7.18
CA GLN A 13 -19.62 1.45 -8.08
C GLN A 13 -20.53 0.37 -8.68
N SER A 14 -20.43 -0.87 -8.18
CA SER A 14 -21.26 -2.00 -8.57
C SER A 14 -21.40 -2.99 -7.42
N ASP A 15 -22.46 -3.79 -7.45
CA ASP A 15 -22.69 -4.88 -6.49
C ASP A 15 -21.52 -5.88 -6.46
N GLU A 16 -20.87 -6.10 -7.60
CA GLU A 16 -19.68 -6.95 -7.70
C GLU A 16 -18.48 -6.34 -6.96
N ALA A 17 -18.23 -5.04 -7.15
CA ALA A 17 -17.15 -4.34 -6.45
C ALA A 17 -17.42 -4.20 -4.95
N GLU A 18 -18.68 -4.05 -4.54
CA GLU A 18 -19.06 -4.03 -3.11
C GLU A 18 -18.75 -5.37 -2.43
N LYS A 19 -19.01 -6.49 -3.11
CA LYS A 19 -18.73 -7.84 -2.57
C LYS A 19 -17.25 -8.17 -2.52
N ALA A 20 -16.43 -7.53 -3.36
CA ALA A 20 -14.99 -7.74 -3.40
C ALA A 20 -14.24 -7.12 -2.20
N ILE A 21 -14.83 -6.14 -1.52
CA ILE A 21 -14.16 -5.35 -0.48
C ILE A 21 -14.50 -5.88 0.91
N GLY A 22 -13.47 -6.06 1.73
CA GLY A 22 -13.60 -6.38 3.16
C GLY A 22 -13.40 -7.86 3.50
N TYR A 23 -13.25 -8.11 4.80
CA TYR A 23 -12.98 -9.42 5.36
C TYR A 23 -14.05 -9.85 6.34
N LYS A 24 -14.32 -11.15 6.36
CA LYS A 24 -15.28 -11.73 7.30
C LYS A 24 -14.79 -11.70 8.76
N TRP A 25 -13.49 -11.79 8.98
CA TRP A 25 -12.87 -11.97 10.31
C TRP A 25 -11.73 -11.00 10.62
N ASN A 26 -11.55 -9.95 9.81
CA ASN A 26 -10.52 -8.93 9.99
C ASN A 26 -11.13 -7.53 9.78
N ASP A 27 -11.11 -6.71 10.82
CA ASP A 27 -11.70 -5.37 10.77
C ASP A 27 -10.73 -4.29 10.25
N ASP A 28 -9.45 -4.63 10.07
CA ASP A 28 -8.39 -3.69 9.71
C ASP A 28 -7.94 -3.84 8.24
N ALA A 29 -7.79 -5.09 7.77
CA ALA A 29 -7.42 -5.37 6.38
C ALA A 29 -8.45 -4.80 5.39
N GLY A 30 -7.96 -4.21 4.30
CA GLY A 30 -8.76 -3.47 3.32
C GLY A 30 -9.05 -2.01 3.67
N LYS A 31 -8.55 -1.52 4.82
CA LYS A 31 -8.76 -0.12 5.26
C LYS A 31 -7.47 0.68 5.39
N ARG A 32 -6.30 0.04 5.19
CA ARG A 32 -4.98 0.67 5.37
C ARG A 32 -4.43 1.32 4.10
N HIS A 33 -5.24 1.55 3.07
CA HIS A 33 -4.79 2.24 1.87
C HIS A 33 -4.46 3.73 2.16
N GLN A 34 -3.33 4.23 1.65
CA GLN A 34 -2.96 5.65 1.80
C GLN A 34 -2.04 6.14 0.68
N LEU A 35 -2.09 7.43 0.38
CA LEU A 35 -1.01 8.17 -0.27
C LEU A 35 -0.16 8.87 0.79
N GLY A 36 1.16 8.89 0.58
CA GLY A 36 2.09 9.54 1.49
C GLY A 36 1.98 9.09 2.94
N GLY A 37 2.52 9.89 3.86
CA GLY A 37 2.65 9.51 5.27
C GLY A 37 3.93 8.72 5.51
N GLU A 38 3.87 7.80 6.47
CA GLU A 38 4.89 6.78 6.69
C GLU A 38 4.31 5.41 6.30
N PRO A 39 5.10 4.51 5.70
CA PRO A 39 4.66 3.15 5.43
C PRO A 39 4.28 2.44 6.73
N GLU A 40 3.15 1.74 6.75
CA GLU A 40 2.74 0.90 7.87
C GLU A 40 3.33 -0.51 7.73
N TRP A 41 4.66 -0.63 7.91
CA TRP A 41 5.37 -1.90 7.71
C TRP A 41 4.76 -3.07 8.51
N ILE A 42 4.58 -4.22 7.86
CA ILE A 42 4.16 -5.47 8.51
C ILE A 42 5.38 -6.20 9.08
N GLN A 43 6.48 -6.23 8.31
CA GLN A 43 7.73 -6.86 8.69
C GLN A 43 8.79 -5.78 8.98
N GLU A 44 10.07 -6.09 8.76
CA GLU A 44 11.13 -5.09 8.86
C GLU A 44 10.99 -4.00 7.79
N GLU A 45 11.51 -2.80 8.09
CA GLU A 45 11.50 -1.70 7.13
C GLU A 45 12.37 -2.05 5.91
N ASP A 46 11.80 -2.03 4.72
CA ASP A 46 12.54 -2.26 3.47
C ASP A 46 12.49 -1.00 2.60
N TRP A 47 13.40 -0.07 2.89
CA TRP A 47 13.42 1.22 2.22
C TRP A 47 14.28 1.19 0.95
N PRO A 48 13.70 1.30 -0.26
CA PRO A 48 14.47 1.15 -1.48
C PRO A 48 15.29 2.39 -1.85
N PHE A 49 16.39 2.14 -2.56
CA PHE A 49 17.22 3.15 -3.20
C PHE A 49 17.03 3.12 -4.73
N CYS A 50 17.03 4.31 -5.34
CA CYS A 50 17.02 4.52 -6.78
C CYS A 50 18.36 4.15 -7.42
N SER A 51 18.42 3.96 -8.74
CA SER A 51 19.69 3.80 -9.48
C SER A 51 20.68 4.96 -9.23
N CYS A 52 20.17 6.18 -9.01
CA CYS A 52 20.94 7.37 -8.65
C CYS A 52 21.42 7.39 -7.19
N LYS A 53 21.23 6.28 -6.46
CA LYS A 53 21.68 6.05 -5.07
C LYS A 53 20.98 6.89 -4.00
N LYS A 54 19.96 7.66 -4.36
CA LYS A 54 19.10 8.35 -3.40
C LYS A 54 18.05 7.40 -2.82
N LYS A 55 17.80 7.50 -1.51
CA LYS A 55 16.63 6.89 -0.86
C LYS A 55 15.37 7.43 -1.55
N MET A 56 14.44 6.57 -1.92
CA MET A 56 13.25 6.97 -2.66
C MET A 56 12.29 7.78 -1.74
N THR A 57 11.13 8.20 -2.25
CA THR A 57 10.05 8.78 -1.43
C THR A 57 8.89 7.78 -1.38
N PHE A 58 8.36 7.52 -0.19
CA PHE A 58 7.15 6.72 -0.03
C PHE A 58 5.99 7.47 -0.64
N TYR A 59 5.35 6.85 -1.62
CA TYR A 59 4.33 7.47 -2.44
C TYR A 59 2.93 7.00 -2.03
N ALA A 60 2.77 5.71 -1.80
CA ALA A 60 1.49 5.12 -1.40
C ALA A 60 1.69 3.75 -0.77
N GLN A 61 0.70 3.28 -0.01
CA GLN A 61 0.49 1.86 0.21
C GLN A 61 -0.90 1.43 -0.23
N LEU A 62 -0.99 0.20 -0.73
CA LEU A 62 -2.23 -0.47 -1.08
C LEU A 62 -2.35 -1.73 -0.23
N ASP A 63 -3.47 -1.85 0.45
CA ASP A 63 -3.84 -3.01 1.25
C ASP A 63 -4.40 -4.13 0.38
N SER A 64 -4.46 -5.34 0.93
CA SER A 64 -5.36 -6.37 0.44
C SER A 64 -6.79 -5.82 0.33
N ILE A 65 -7.58 -6.29 -0.63
CA ILE A 65 -8.89 -5.69 -0.92
C ILE A 65 -10.01 -6.35 -0.10
N GLY A 66 -9.95 -7.67 0.09
CA GLY A 66 -10.96 -8.46 0.79
C GLY A 66 -10.62 -9.95 0.75
N ASP A 67 -11.50 -10.80 1.31
CA ASP A 67 -11.28 -12.26 1.42
C ASP A 67 -10.91 -12.92 0.07
N ASP A 68 -11.52 -12.47 -1.03
CA ASP A 68 -11.29 -13.04 -2.38
C ASP A 68 -10.03 -12.47 -3.07
N TYR A 69 -9.48 -11.37 -2.55
CA TYR A 69 -8.38 -10.59 -3.12
C TYR A 69 -7.34 -10.26 -2.05
N ASP A 70 -6.97 -11.28 -1.27
CA ASP A 70 -5.99 -11.17 -0.22
C ASP A 70 -4.56 -11.28 -0.77
N LEU A 71 -3.68 -10.39 -0.31
CA LEU A 71 -2.27 -10.41 -0.60
C LEU A 71 -1.53 -11.13 0.53
N ALA A 72 -1.13 -12.37 0.28
CA ALA A 72 -0.48 -13.23 1.27
C ALA A 72 -1.38 -13.51 2.50
N ASP A 73 -1.08 -12.88 3.65
CA ASP A 73 -1.88 -12.96 4.88
C ASP A 73 -2.17 -11.52 5.33
N CYS A 74 -3.20 -10.91 4.75
CA CYS A 74 -3.57 -9.51 4.95
C CYS A 74 -2.40 -8.53 4.70
N GLY A 75 -1.74 -8.67 3.55
CA GLY A 75 -0.54 -7.94 3.19
C GLY A 75 -0.74 -6.51 2.69
N LEU A 76 0.37 -5.79 2.58
CA LEU A 76 0.46 -4.42 2.08
C LEU A 76 1.51 -4.31 0.98
N ILE A 77 1.15 -3.61 -0.09
CA ILE A 77 2.07 -3.16 -1.14
C ILE A 77 2.51 -1.74 -0.82
N TYR A 78 3.79 -1.50 -0.66
CA TYR A 78 4.39 -0.18 -0.48
C TYR A 78 5.00 0.29 -1.79
N ILE A 79 4.68 1.51 -2.21
CA ILE A 79 5.07 2.08 -3.49
C ILE A 79 5.98 3.27 -3.23
N PHE A 80 7.13 3.28 -3.92
CA PHE A 80 8.17 4.28 -3.76
C PHE A 80 8.52 4.91 -5.10
N VAL A 81 8.79 6.22 -5.08
CA VAL A 81 9.15 7.01 -6.26
C VAL A 81 10.41 7.84 -5.99
N CYS A 82 11.35 7.86 -6.92
CA CYS A 82 12.44 8.83 -6.92
C CYS A 82 12.01 10.07 -7.71
N PHE A 83 11.83 11.22 -7.05
CA PHE A 83 11.39 12.44 -7.75
C PHE A 83 12.45 13.09 -8.64
N ASP A 84 13.70 12.65 -8.57
CA ASP A 84 14.76 13.13 -9.47
C ASP A 84 14.82 12.32 -10.77
N CYS A 85 14.55 11.01 -10.71
CA CYS A 85 14.73 10.08 -11.84
C CYS A 85 13.41 9.46 -12.34
N PHE A 86 12.31 9.65 -11.60
CA PHE A 86 11.00 9.01 -11.80
C PHE A 86 11.02 7.48 -11.82
N GLU A 87 12.07 6.84 -11.31
CA GLU A 87 12.07 5.41 -11.03
C GLU A 87 11.07 5.08 -9.93
N THR A 88 10.42 3.93 -10.07
CA THR A 88 9.47 3.40 -9.10
C THR A 88 9.91 2.03 -8.59
N LYS A 89 9.62 1.74 -7.33
CA LYS A 89 9.77 0.40 -6.75
C LYS A 89 8.54 0.08 -5.92
N SER A 90 8.13 -1.18 -5.91
CA SER A 90 7.07 -1.68 -5.06
C SER A 90 7.56 -2.88 -4.26
N ILE A 91 7.15 -2.96 -2.99
CA ILE A 91 7.50 -4.03 -2.07
C ILE A 91 6.20 -4.57 -1.50
N LEU A 92 6.04 -5.90 -1.48
CA LEU A 92 4.91 -6.58 -0.85
C LEU A 92 5.39 -7.21 0.46
N GLN A 93 4.66 -6.97 1.56
CA GLN A 93 4.83 -7.72 2.81
C GLN A 93 3.49 -8.31 3.24
N GLY A 94 3.51 -9.47 3.88
CA GLY A 94 2.38 -10.11 4.56
C GLY A 94 2.80 -10.55 5.96
N HIS A 95 1.82 -10.95 6.78
CA HIS A 95 2.08 -11.48 8.12
C HIS A 95 2.86 -12.81 8.12
#